data_AF-A0A7S0B5Y7-F1
#
_entry.id   AF-A0A7S0B5Y7-F1
#
_cell.length_a   1.000
_cell.length_b   1.000
_cell.length_c   1.000
_cell.angle_alpha   90.00
_cell.angle_beta   90.00
_cell.angle_gamma   90.00
#
_symmetry.space_group_name_H-M   'P 1'
#
loop_
_entity.id
_entity.type
_entity.pdbx_description
1 polymer ?
#
loop_
_entity_poly.entity_id
_entity_poly.type
_entity_poly.pdbx_seq_one_letter_code
_entity_poly.pdbx_strand_id
1 'polypeptide(L)'
;FGSSLAQGRPPLPLCLSAPPRSHPGGGRTICGRRGCCGRLPDLLAPSPTAMDFHAVVAEALARAQVALAEECRRVQAAAAELEARLQREAAEVTEQRQCLEARAKQLELEFKSHKEELELEYREKAAAVDADRTRLEEEKTRLAEGTGPGDVICLNLGGERHVDVKRATLCQCEDSLLGAMFSGRWDGQLDRDAAGRVLLDFNPALVMPLIDHLRARRCEPAGSPVPPPTP
;
A
#
# COMPACT_ATOMS: atom_id res chain seq x y z
N PHE A 1 9.21 -13.06 18.28
CA PHE A 1 9.64 -11.92 17.45
C PHE A 1 9.00 -12.08 16.08
N GLY A 2 8.03 -11.22 15.75
CA GLY A 2 7.21 -11.37 14.55
C GLY A 2 5.98 -10.48 14.66
N SER A 3 6.22 -9.18 14.57
CA SER A 3 5.26 -8.10 14.79
C SER A 3 4.19 -8.08 13.68
N SER A 4 2.95 -8.37 14.04
CA SER A 4 1.78 -8.15 13.21
C SER A 4 1.25 -6.72 13.47
N LEU A 5 1.69 -5.78 12.65
CA LEU A 5 1.16 -4.42 12.59
C LEU A 5 0.16 -4.34 11.44
N ALA A 6 -1.06 -4.81 11.68
CA ALA A 6 -2.20 -4.49 10.82
C ALA A 6 -2.72 -3.10 11.22
N GLN A 7 -2.30 -2.12 10.43
CA GLN A 7 -2.64 -0.71 10.55
C GLN A 7 -4.15 -0.51 10.37
N GLY A 8 -4.77 0.12 11.37
CA GLY A 8 -6.15 0.56 11.32
C GLY A 8 -6.33 1.62 10.24
N ARG A 9 -7.27 1.37 9.31
CA ARG A 9 -7.86 2.42 8.49
C ARG A 9 -8.89 3.19 9.34
N PRO A 10 -8.79 4.51 9.46
CA PRO A 10 -9.91 5.30 9.99
C PRO A 10 -11.02 5.37 8.93
N PRO A 11 -12.30 5.35 9.32
CA PRO A 11 -13.39 5.63 8.40
C PRO A 11 -13.36 7.11 8.00
N LEU A 12 -13.41 7.37 6.70
CA LEU A 12 -13.54 8.72 6.15
C LEU A 12 -14.88 9.34 6.60
N PRO A 13 -14.92 10.60 7.02
CA PRO A 13 -16.19 11.29 7.23
C PRO A 13 -16.78 11.65 5.87
N LEU A 14 -17.98 11.14 5.59
CA LEU A 14 -18.85 11.61 4.52
C LEU A 14 -19.30 13.05 4.84
N CYS A 15 -18.50 14.04 4.46
CA CYS A 15 -18.93 15.43 4.39
C CYS A 15 -19.77 15.64 3.12
N LEU A 16 -21.04 15.25 3.19
CA LEU A 16 -22.08 15.78 2.30
C LEU A 16 -22.44 17.18 2.81
N SER A 17 -21.75 18.18 2.27
CA SER A 17 -22.11 19.59 2.37
C SER A 17 -23.44 19.83 1.65
N ALA A 18 -24.53 19.75 2.40
CA ALA A 18 -25.82 20.26 1.97
C ALA A 18 -25.79 21.80 1.86
N PRO A 19 -26.40 22.41 0.83
CA PRO A 19 -26.53 23.85 0.75
C PRO A 19 -27.46 24.40 1.86
N PRO A 20 -27.27 25.66 2.29
CA PRO A 20 -28.02 26.24 3.39
C PRO A 20 -29.50 26.42 3.02
N ARG A 21 -30.39 25.83 3.82
CA ARG A 21 -31.80 26.19 3.84
C ARG A 21 -31.93 27.58 4.45
N SER A 22 -32.19 28.58 3.62
CA SER A 22 -32.60 29.91 4.04
C SER A 22 -33.97 29.82 4.73
N HIS A 23 -33.96 29.94 6.05
CA HIS A 23 -35.13 30.31 6.85
C HIS A 23 -35.55 31.75 6.52
N PRO A 24 -36.85 32.02 6.29
CA PRO A 24 -37.44 33.30 6.66
C PRO A 24 -37.95 33.19 8.10
N GLY A 25 -37.13 33.64 9.04
CA GLY A 25 -37.56 33.91 10.40
C GLY A 25 -38.38 35.19 10.47
N GLY A 26 -39.52 35.10 11.15
CA GLY A 26 -39.87 36.01 12.24
C GLY A 26 -40.15 37.48 11.92
N GLY A 27 -41.45 37.81 11.94
CA GLY A 27 -41.93 38.88 12.82
C GLY A 27 -42.06 40.27 12.22
N ARG A 28 -43.32 40.69 12.01
CA ARG A 28 -43.91 41.75 12.83
C ARG A 28 -45.41 41.88 12.57
N THR A 29 -46.14 41.82 13.68
CA THR A 29 -47.49 42.30 13.93
C THR A 29 -47.66 43.75 13.50
N ILE A 30 -48.73 44.07 12.77
CA ILE A 30 -49.36 45.40 12.83
C ILE A 30 -50.84 45.20 13.11
N CYS A 31 -51.19 45.51 14.34
CA CYS A 31 -52.54 45.64 14.83
C CYS A 31 -53.23 46.86 14.19
N GLY A 32 -54.50 46.70 13.84
CA GLY A 32 -55.58 47.67 14.06
C GLY A 32 -55.41 49.13 13.61
N ARG A 33 -56.25 49.54 12.66
CA ARG A 33 -57.03 50.77 12.87
C ARG A 33 -58.41 50.70 12.22
N ARG A 34 -59.41 50.66 13.10
CA ARG A 34 -60.81 51.00 12.81
C ARG A 34 -60.88 52.45 12.35
N GLY A 35 -61.85 52.72 11.48
CA GLY A 35 -62.60 53.96 11.46
C GLY A 35 -61.96 55.15 10.76
N CYS A 36 -62.41 55.42 9.54
CA CYS A 36 -62.67 56.78 9.07
C CYS A 36 -63.79 56.74 8.01
N CYS A 37 -65.02 56.74 8.50
CA CYS A 37 -66.22 57.19 7.80
C CYS A 37 -66.08 58.70 7.56
N GLY A 38 -65.42 59.07 6.47
CA GLY A 38 -65.23 60.44 6.02
C GLY A 38 -66.05 60.75 4.78
N ARG A 39 -67.30 61.16 5.00
CA ARG A 39 -68.01 62.25 4.33
C ARG A 39 -67.74 62.44 2.82
N LEU A 40 -68.69 61.99 1.98
CA LEU A 40 -68.90 62.53 0.63
C LEU A 40 -69.06 64.06 0.72
N PRO A 41 -68.33 64.86 -0.09
CA PRO A 41 -68.82 66.15 -0.53
C PRO A 41 -69.67 65.96 -1.79
N ASP A 42 -70.96 66.23 -1.64
CA ASP A 42 -71.82 66.69 -2.72
C ASP A 42 -71.21 67.96 -3.33
N LEU A 43 -70.69 67.86 -4.54
CA LEU A 43 -70.50 68.99 -5.44
C LEU A 43 -71.03 68.63 -6.82
N LEU A 44 -72.36 68.73 -6.92
CA LEU A 44 -73.04 69.11 -8.16
C LEU A 44 -72.46 70.45 -8.67
N ALA A 45 -71.85 70.45 -9.85
CA ALA A 45 -71.94 71.48 -10.90
C ALA A 45 -71.03 71.08 -12.11
N PRO A 46 -71.18 71.69 -13.29
CA PRO A 46 -71.95 71.19 -14.43
C PRO A 46 -71.07 70.64 -15.57
N SER A 47 -71.66 69.89 -16.50
CA SER A 47 -71.11 69.64 -17.86
C SER A 47 -70.77 70.97 -18.56
N PRO A 48 -69.84 71.09 -19.54
CA PRO A 48 -69.64 70.14 -20.64
C PRO A 48 -68.21 70.04 -21.21
N THR A 49 -67.74 68.82 -21.39
CA THR A 49 -67.29 68.37 -22.71
C THR A 49 -67.56 66.89 -22.70
N ALA A 50 -68.24 66.35 -23.71
CA ALA A 50 -68.16 64.93 -23.98
C ALA A 50 -66.68 64.63 -24.26
N MET A 51 -65.90 64.38 -23.21
CA MET A 51 -64.55 63.84 -23.35
C MET A 51 -64.76 62.53 -24.08
N ASP A 52 -64.24 62.48 -25.29
CA ASP A 52 -64.37 61.35 -26.17
C ASP A 52 -63.70 60.17 -25.46
N PHE A 53 -64.48 59.34 -24.77
CA PHE A 53 -63.99 58.26 -23.91
C PHE A 53 -63.09 57.30 -24.71
N HIS A 54 -63.40 57.17 -26.00
CA HIS A 54 -62.57 56.45 -26.96
C HIS A 54 -61.16 57.03 -27.09
N ALA A 55 -60.98 58.35 -27.08
CA ALA A 55 -59.68 58.99 -27.16
C ALA A 55 -58.85 58.74 -25.89
N VAL A 56 -59.46 58.84 -24.71
CA VAL A 56 -58.77 58.59 -23.42
C VAL A 56 -58.34 57.12 -23.30
N VAL A 57 -59.23 56.19 -23.69
CA VAL A 57 -58.91 54.75 -23.71
C VAL A 57 -57.82 54.44 -24.74
N ALA A 58 -57.87 55.05 -25.93
CA ALA A 58 -56.84 54.88 -26.95
C ALA A 58 -55.46 55.37 -26.49
N GLU A 59 -55.38 56.53 -25.84
CA GLU A 59 -54.12 57.04 -25.28
C GLU A 59 -53.60 56.17 -24.13
N ALA A 60 -54.48 55.71 -23.25
CA ALA A 60 -54.12 54.77 -22.18
C ALA A 60 -53.59 53.44 -22.74
N LEU A 61 -54.25 52.89 -23.77
CA LEU A 61 -53.82 51.67 -24.45
C LEU A 61 -52.47 51.85 -25.15
N ALA A 62 -52.28 52.98 -25.84
CA ALA A 62 -51.01 53.30 -26.50
C ALA A 62 -49.85 53.38 -25.49
N ARG A 63 -50.07 54.05 -24.34
CA ARG A 63 -49.09 54.08 -23.24
C ARG A 63 -48.80 52.69 -22.68
N ALA A 64 -49.83 51.87 -22.47
CA ALA A 64 -49.67 50.51 -21.99
C ALA A 64 -48.89 49.63 -22.98
N GLN A 65 -49.13 49.78 -24.28
CA GLN A 65 -48.40 49.07 -25.33
C GLN A 65 -46.93 49.47 -25.37
N VAL A 66 -46.61 50.76 -25.26
CA VAL A 66 -45.22 51.24 -25.20
C VAL A 66 -44.52 50.69 -23.95
N ALA A 67 -45.16 50.77 -22.79
CA ALA A 67 -44.60 50.25 -21.54
C ALA A 67 -44.36 48.73 -21.61
N LEU A 68 -45.30 47.97 -22.17
CA LEU A 68 -45.13 46.53 -22.37
C LEU A 68 -43.98 46.23 -23.34
N ALA A 69 -43.86 46.98 -24.44
CA ALA A 69 -42.77 46.80 -25.40
C ALA A 69 -41.40 47.16 -24.81
N GLU A 70 -41.33 48.14 -23.91
CA GLU A 70 -40.11 48.46 -23.14
C GLU A 70 -39.75 47.32 -22.18
N GLU A 71 -40.70 46.82 -21.40
CA GLU A 71 -40.47 45.69 -20.49
C GLU A 71 -40.09 44.42 -21.26
N CYS A 72 -40.73 44.11 -22.39
CA CYS A 72 -40.34 43.00 -23.25
C CYS A 72 -38.90 43.16 -23.76
N ARG A 73 -38.49 44.36 -24.19
CA ARG A 73 -37.11 44.64 -24.61
C ARG A 73 -36.12 44.46 -23.46
N ARG A 74 -36.46 44.89 -22.25
CA ARG A 74 -35.62 44.70 -21.05
C ARG A 74 -35.43 43.22 -20.72
N VAL A 75 -36.52 42.45 -20.73
CA VAL A 75 -36.47 41.00 -20.48
C VAL A 75 -35.68 40.29 -21.57
N GLN A 76 -35.87 40.64 -22.84
CA GLN A 76 -35.10 40.08 -23.96
C GLN A 76 -33.61 40.39 -23.85
N ALA A 77 -33.25 41.63 -23.48
CA ALA A 77 -31.85 42.01 -23.26
C ALA A 77 -31.23 41.22 -22.09
N ALA A 78 -31.95 41.10 -20.97
CA ALA A 78 -31.49 40.33 -19.82
C ALA A 78 -31.35 38.83 -20.13
N ALA A 79 -32.28 38.27 -20.92
CA ALA A 79 -32.21 36.88 -21.38
C ALA A 79 -30.98 36.65 -22.27
N ALA A 80 -30.73 37.55 -23.24
CA ALA A 80 -29.56 37.47 -24.11
C ALA A 80 -28.23 37.59 -23.32
N GLU A 81 -28.18 38.46 -22.30
CA GLU A 81 -27.01 38.56 -21.42
C GLU A 81 -26.78 37.29 -20.61
N LEU A 82 -27.84 36.69 -20.08
CA LEU A 82 -27.77 35.42 -19.35
C LEU A 82 -27.33 34.27 -20.25
N GLU A 83 -27.87 34.18 -21.47
CA GLU A 83 -27.45 33.19 -22.48
C GLU A 83 -25.98 33.35 -22.83
N ALA A 84 -25.51 34.59 -23.06
CA ALA A 84 -24.10 34.86 -23.32
C ALA A 84 -23.20 34.46 -22.15
N ARG A 85 -23.66 34.66 -20.91
CA ARG A 85 -22.94 34.22 -19.71
C ARG A 85 -22.87 32.70 -19.63
N LEU A 86 -23.98 32.00 -19.84
CA LEU A 86 -24.03 30.53 -19.83
C LEU A 86 -23.14 29.94 -20.92
N GLN A 87 -23.09 30.56 -22.11
CA GLN A 87 -22.20 30.12 -23.19
C GLN A 87 -20.71 30.28 -22.82
N ARG A 88 -20.32 31.37 -22.15
CA ARG A 88 -18.94 31.56 -21.68
C ARG A 88 -18.57 30.54 -20.61
N GLU A 89 -19.45 30.34 -19.62
CA GLU A 89 -19.23 29.34 -18.56
C GLU A 89 -19.16 27.92 -19.17
N ALA A 90 -20.01 27.59 -20.14
CA ALA A 90 -19.95 26.31 -20.84
C ALA A 90 -18.64 26.14 -21.63
N ALA A 91 -18.17 27.18 -22.33
CA ALA A 91 -16.90 27.15 -23.05
C ALA A 91 -15.72 26.92 -22.10
N GLU A 92 -15.68 27.64 -20.98
CA GLU A 92 -14.64 27.46 -19.95
C GLU A 92 -14.63 26.04 -19.38
N VAL A 93 -15.80 25.49 -19.05
CA VAL A 93 -15.91 24.11 -18.56
C VAL A 93 -15.44 23.10 -19.60
N THR A 94 -15.73 23.32 -20.89
CA THR A 94 -15.25 22.42 -21.95
C THR A 94 -13.73 22.47 -22.11
N GLU A 95 -13.13 23.64 -22.00
CA GLU A 95 -11.67 23.80 -22.06
C GLU A 95 -11.00 23.14 -20.85
N GLN A 96 -11.53 23.36 -19.64
CA GLN A 96 -11.05 22.70 -18.43
C GLN A 96 -11.14 21.18 -18.54
N ARG A 97 -12.25 20.66 -19.07
CA ARG A 97 -12.41 19.22 -19.31
C ARG A 97 -11.35 18.67 -20.27
N GLN A 98 -11.08 19.38 -21.37
CA GLN A 98 -10.07 18.96 -22.34
C GLN A 98 -8.66 18.99 -21.73
N CYS A 99 -8.33 20.02 -20.95
CA CYS A 99 -7.06 20.12 -20.24
C CYS A 99 -6.87 18.95 -19.24
N LEU A 100 -7.91 18.65 -18.44
CA LEU A 100 -7.88 17.53 -17.51
C LEU A 100 -7.77 16.18 -18.22
N GLU A 101 -8.47 15.99 -19.33
CA GLU A 101 -8.40 14.76 -20.13
C GLU A 101 -6.99 14.57 -20.74
N ALA A 102 -6.39 15.63 -21.27
CA ALA A 102 -5.02 15.58 -21.78
C ALA A 102 -4.01 15.23 -20.68
N ARG A 103 -4.16 15.84 -19.50
CA ARG A 103 -3.31 15.53 -18.34
C ARG A 103 -3.50 14.10 -17.85
N ALA A 104 -4.73 13.59 -17.84
CA ALA A 104 -5.00 12.20 -17.48
C ALA A 104 -4.32 11.23 -18.44
N LYS A 105 -4.41 11.47 -19.76
CA LYS A 105 -3.73 10.67 -20.78
C LYS A 105 -2.21 10.70 -20.64
N GLN A 106 -1.65 11.86 -20.33
CA GLN A 106 -0.21 11.98 -20.09
C GLN A 106 0.23 11.14 -18.89
N LEU A 107 -0.48 11.26 -17.76
CA LEU A 107 -0.19 10.46 -16.57
C LEU A 107 -0.33 8.97 -16.85
N GLU A 108 -1.35 8.53 -17.60
CA GLU A 108 -1.49 7.13 -17.99
C GLU A 108 -0.29 6.61 -18.80
N LEU A 109 0.26 7.43 -19.69
CA LEU A 109 1.45 7.06 -20.46
C LEU A 109 2.68 6.97 -19.57
N GLU A 110 2.88 7.96 -18.69
CA GLU A 110 3.99 7.97 -17.72
C GLU A 110 3.93 6.76 -16.79
N PHE A 111 2.75 6.43 -16.25
CA PHE A 111 2.55 5.24 -15.41
C PHE A 111 2.81 3.94 -16.17
N LYS A 112 2.45 3.86 -17.46
CA LYS A 112 2.75 2.68 -18.28
C LYS A 112 4.24 2.52 -18.51
N SER A 113 4.95 3.58 -18.91
CA SER A 113 6.41 3.55 -19.11
C SER A 113 7.12 3.15 -17.82
N HIS A 114 6.77 3.80 -16.71
CA HIS A 114 7.41 3.53 -15.43
C HIS A 114 7.17 2.09 -14.95
N LYS A 115 5.97 1.54 -15.19
CA LYS A 115 5.67 0.15 -14.88
C LYS A 115 6.53 -0.81 -15.72
N GLU A 116 6.67 -0.57 -17.01
CA GLU A 116 7.49 -1.41 -17.90
C GLU A 116 8.97 -1.38 -17.51
N GLU A 117 9.51 -0.20 -17.17
CA GLU A 117 10.87 -0.03 -16.64
C GLU A 117 11.08 -0.86 -15.37
N LEU A 118 10.16 -0.76 -14.41
CA LEU A 118 10.26 -1.47 -13.15
C LEU A 118 10.14 -3.00 -13.32
N GLU A 119 9.28 -3.45 -14.24
CA GLU A 119 9.15 -4.87 -14.58
C GLU A 119 10.44 -5.42 -15.21
N LEU A 120 11.13 -4.64 -16.04
CA LEU A 120 12.43 -5.01 -16.61
C LEU A 120 13.50 -5.11 -15.51
N GLU A 121 13.61 -4.09 -14.66
CA GLU A 121 14.57 -4.07 -13.55
C GLU A 121 14.35 -5.26 -12.60
N TYR A 122 13.09 -5.58 -12.29
CA TYR A 122 12.77 -6.72 -11.44
C TYR A 122 13.17 -8.05 -12.07
N ARG A 123 12.95 -8.21 -13.39
CA ARG A 123 13.38 -9.42 -14.13
C ARG A 123 14.89 -9.58 -14.13
N GLU A 124 15.64 -8.50 -14.36
CA GLU A 124 17.10 -8.53 -14.31
C GLU A 124 17.63 -8.91 -12.93
N LYS A 125 17.06 -8.32 -11.87
CA LYS A 125 17.41 -8.66 -10.49
C LYS A 125 17.07 -10.11 -10.15
N ALA A 126 15.91 -10.60 -10.57
CA ALA A 126 15.52 -12.00 -10.36
C ALA A 126 16.52 -12.95 -11.06
N ALA A 127 16.86 -12.69 -12.31
CA ALA A 127 17.84 -13.49 -13.05
C ALA A 127 19.23 -13.47 -12.42
N ALA A 128 19.67 -12.32 -11.90
CA ALA A 128 20.94 -12.20 -11.19
C ALA A 128 20.96 -13.03 -9.90
N VAL A 129 19.88 -12.97 -9.10
CA VAL A 129 19.76 -13.78 -7.88
C VAL A 129 19.73 -15.26 -8.20
N ASP A 130 19.02 -15.68 -9.25
CA ASP A 130 18.98 -17.07 -9.67
C ASP A 130 20.36 -17.57 -10.12
N ALA A 131 21.11 -16.76 -10.88
CA ALA A 131 22.48 -17.08 -11.29
C ALA A 131 23.45 -17.16 -10.10
N ASP A 132 23.33 -16.26 -9.12
CA ASP A 132 24.11 -16.32 -7.89
C ASP A 132 23.77 -17.56 -7.06
N ARG A 133 22.48 -17.92 -6.99
CA ARG A 133 22.03 -19.14 -6.30
C ARG A 133 22.62 -20.38 -6.95
N THR A 134 22.58 -20.51 -8.28
CA THR A 134 23.18 -21.65 -8.97
C THR A 134 24.69 -21.71 -8.75
N ARG A 135 25.39 -20.56 -8.79
CA ARG A 135 26.83 -20.49 -8.51
C ARG A 135 27.15 -20.98 -7.09
N LEU A 136 26.37 -20.57 -6.11
CA LEU A 136 26.54 -21.00 -4.71
C LEU A 136 26.21 -22.48 -4.52
N GLU A 137 25.21 -23.02 -5.21
CA GLU A 137 24.88 -24.44 -5.15
C GLU A 137 25.98 -25.31 -5.80
N GLU A 138 26.56 -24.87 -6.92
CA GLU A 138 27.74 -25.50 -7.53
C GLU A 138 28.97 -25.43 -6.61
N GLU A 139 29.22 -24.30 -5.97
CA GLU A 139 30.32 -24.18 -5.02
C GLU A 139 30.09 -25.08 -3.79
N LYS A 140 28.87 -25.11 -3.26
CA LYS A 140 28.49 -25.96 -2.14
C LYS A 140 28.66 -27.44 -2.48
N THR A 141 28.27 -27.87 -3.67
CA THR A 141 28.43 -29.27 -4.10
C THR A 141 29.92 -29.63 -4.23
N ARG A 142 30.74 -28.78 -4.85
CA ARG A 142 32.21 -28.97 -4.89
C ARG A 142 32.83 -29.10 -3.50
N LEU A 143 32.38 -28.31 -2.53
CA LEU A 143 32.88 -28.38 -1.15
C LEU A 143 32.36 -29.62 -0.40
N ALA A 144 31.15 -30.11 -0.73
CA ALA A 144 30.55 -31.27 -0.08
C ALA A 144 31.10 -32.62 -0.59
N GLU A 145 31.68 -32.67 -1.81
CA GLU A 145 32.24 -33.89 -2.41
C GLU A 145 33.38 -34.54 -1.59
N GLY A 146 33.97 -33.84 -0.60
CA GLY A 146 35.02 -34.36 0.28
C GLY A 146 34.60 -34.65 1.73
N THR A 147 33.35 -34.38 2.12
CA THR A 147 32.91 -34.37 3.54
C THR A 147 31.69 -35.27 3.81
N GLY A 148 31.66 -36.44 3.17
CA GLY A 148 30.57 -37.40 3.37
C GLY A 148 30.57 -38.06 4.76
N PRO A 149 29.40 -38.49 5.29
CA PRO A 149 29.31 -39.21 6.57
C PRO A 149 30.03 -40.56 6.56
N GLY A 150 30.31 -41.13 5.38
CA GLY A 150 31.07 -42.36 5.20
C GLY A 150 32.60 -42.18 5.23
N ASP A 151 33.09 -40.95 5.29
CA ASP A 151 34.51 -40.62 5.30
C ASP A 151 35.23 -41.18 6.54
N VAL A 152 36.45 -41.68 6.34
CA VAL A 152 37.27 -42.29 7.40
C VAL A 152 38.31 -41.26 7.82
N ILE A 153 38.19 -40.78 9.05
CA ILE A 153 39.07 -39.78 9.63
C ILE A 153 40.11 -40.50 10.48
N CYS A 154 41.38 -40.28 10.15
CA CYS A 154 42.51 -40.74 10.95
C CYS A 154 42.78 -39.71 12.06
N LEU A 155 42.62 -40.12 13.32
CA LEU A 155 42.87 -39.29 14.49
C LEU A 155 44.24 -39.62 15.09
N ASN A 156 44.97 -38.58 15.48
CA ASN A 156 46.16 -38.65 16.32
C ASN A 156 45.80 -38.09 17.71
N LEU A 157 45.82 -38.95 18.73
CA LEU A 157 45.46 -38.62 20.10
C LEU A 157 46.74 -38.30 20.89
N GLY A 158 46.98 -37.01 21.14
CA GLY A 158 48.10 -36.52 21.95
C GLY A 158 49.50 -36.87 21.41
N GLY A 159 49.63 -37.26 20.14
CA GLY A 159 50.89 -37.75 19.57
C GLY A 159 51.25 -39.20 19.95
N GLU A 160 50.49 -39.83 20.83
CA GLU A 160 50.80 -41.15 21.40
C GLU A 160 50.07 -42.30 20.71
N ARG A 161 48.81 -42.08 20.30
CA ARG A 161 47.96 -43.14 19.73
C ARG A 161 47.23 -42.67 18.47
N HIS A 162 47.10 -43.56 17.50
CA HIS A 162 46.40 -43.30 16.24
C HIS A 162 45.18 -44.21 16.08
N VAL A 163 44.07 -43.68 15.58
CA VAL A 163 42.85 -44.46 15.37
C VAL A 163 42.06 -43.96 14.16
N ASP A 164 41.54 -44.91 13.37
CA ASP A 164 40.67 -44.62 12.23
C ASP A 164 39.20 -44.71 12.67
N VAL A 165 38.44 -43.64 12.44
CA VAL A 165 37.04 -43.54 12.83
C VAL A 165 36.22 -42.97 11.69
N LYS A 166 35.05 -43.54 11.42
CA LYS A 166 34.11 -42.96 10.45
C LYS A 166 33.56 -41.64 10.99
N ARG A 167 33.45 -40.63 10.14
CA ARG A 167 32.86 -39.33 10.48
C ARG A 167 31.47 -39.47 11.11
N ALA A 168 30.61 -40.33 10.55
CA ALA A 168 29.29 -40.62 11.11
C ALA A 168 29.32 -41.10 12.58
N THR A 169 30.39 -41.74 13.03
CA THR A 169 30.53 -42.18 14.42
C THR A 169 30.89 -41.01 15.34
N LEU A 170 31.75 -40.09 14.91
CA LEU A 170 32.11 -38.90 15.70
C LEU A 170 30.98 -37.85 15.73
N CYS A 171 30.21 -37.76 14.65
CA CYS A 171 29.06 -36.86 14.52
C CYS A 171 27.73 -37.46 15.00
N GLN A 172 27.75 -38.62 15.69
CA GLN A 172 26.53 -39.24 16.21
C GLN A 172 25.81 -38.36 17.25
N CYS A 173 26.55 -37.47 17.92
CA CYS A 173 26.04 -36.46 18.83
C CYS A 173 26.35 -35.07 18.26
N GLU A 174 25.42 -34.48 17.51
CA GLU A 174 25.63 -33.19 16.81
C GLU A 174 25.98 -32.04 17.78
N ASP A 175 25.38 -32.02 18.97
CA ASP A 175 25.61 -30.99 19.99
C ASP A 175 26.90 -31.20 20.82
N SER A 176 27.68 -32.26 20.53
CA SER A 176 28.94 -32.52 21.23
C SER A 176 30.12 -31.79 20.59
N LEU A 177 31.21 -31.60 21.34
CA LEU A 177 32.45 -31.01 20.81
C LEU A 177 32.95 -31.76 19.57
N LEU A 178 32.95 -33.10 19.61
CA LEU A 178 33.38 -33.94 18.48
C LEU A 178 32.42 -33.79 17.29
N GLY A 179 31.11 -33.71 17.54
CA GLY A 179 30.11 -33.44 16.52
C GLY A 179 30.33 -32.10 15.82
N ALA A 180 30.60 -31.03 16.58
CA ALA A 180 30.90 -29.71 16.05
C ALA A 180 32.23 -29.68 15.27
N MET A 181 33.31 -30.26 15.81
CA MET A 181 34.64 -30.28 15.18
C MET A 181 34.65 -31.07 13.87
N PHE A 182 33.99 -32.22 13.81
CA PHE A 182 33.98 -33.11 12.64
C PHE A 182 32.74 -32.97 11.74
N SER A 183 31.94 -31.91 11.97
CA SER A 183 30.76 -31.56 11.15
C SER A 183 31.08 -31.21 9.68
N GLY A 184 32.36 -31.16 9.30
CA GLY A 184 32.82 -30.74 7.98
C GLY A 184 33.09 -29.24 7.86
N ARG A 185 32.59 -28.42 8.80
CA ARG A 185 32.82 -26.97 8.82
C ARG A 185 34.27 -26.59 9.13
N TRP A 186 34.94 -27.38 9.96
CA TRP A 186 36.28 -27.09 10.48
C TRP A 186 37.39 -27.94 9.87
N ASP A 187 37.07 -28.88 8.96
CA ASP A 187 38.00 -29.88 8.44
C ASP A 187 39.31 -29.32 7.82
N GLY A 188 39.24 -28.10 7.28
CA GLY A 188 40.41 -27.38 6.73
C GLY A 188 41.18 -26.55 7.75
N GLN A 189 40.67 -26.40 8.97
CA GLN A 189 41.27 -25.61 10.06
C GLN A 189 41.73 -26.49 11.24
N LEU A 190 41.48 -27.79 11.21
CA LEU A 190 41.97 -28.72 12.21
C LEU A 190 43.47 -28.96 12.03
N ASP A 191 44.22 -28.96 13.14
CA ASP A 191 45.64 -29.27 13.14
C ASP A 191 45.86 -30.71 12.67
N ARG A 192 46.84 -30.90 11.77
CA ARG A 192 47.21 -32.20 11.23
C ARG A 192 48.68 -32.48 11.45
N ASP A 193 49.00 -33.73 11.74
CA ASP A 193 50.39 -34.17 11.82
C ASP A 193 51.03 -34.32 10.43
N ALA A 194 52.33 -34.64 10.40
CA ALA A 194 53.08 -34.81 9.15
C ALA A 194 52.53 -35.93 8.23
N ALA A 195 51.69 -36.83 8.75
CA ALA A 195 51.03 -37.88 7.98
C ALA A 195 49.58 -37.53 7.60
N GLY A 196 49.13 -36.30 7.88
CA GLY A 196 47.82 -35.80 7.53
C GLY A 196 46.69 -36.24 8.47
N ARG A 197 47.01 -36.80 9.65
CA ARG A 197 46.03 -37.22 10.66
C ARG A 197 45.65 -36.05 11.55
N VAL A 198 44.37 -35.96 11.91
CA VAL A 198 43.85 -34.86 12.75
C VAL A 198 44.38 -35.00 14.17
N LEU A 199 45.06 -33.98 14.67
CA LEU A 199 45.59 -33.94 16.03
C LEU A 199 44.48 -33.56 17.02
N LEU A 200 44.30 -34.38 18.04
CA LEU A 200 43.45 -34.13 19.19
C LEU A 200 44.31 -34.11 20.44
N ASP A 201 44.43 -32.95 21.07
CA ASP A 201 45.21 -32.75 22.30
C ASP A 201 44.45 -33.26 23.53
N PHE A 202 44.19 -34.56 23.56
CA PHE A 202 43.50 -35.26 24.64
C PHE A 202 44.23 -36.56 24.96
N ASN A 203 44.20 -36.95 26.24
CA ASN A 203 44.80 -38.20 26.69
C ASN A 203 44.10 -39.40 26.02
N PRO A 204 44.85 -40.31 25.34
CA PRO A 204 44.27 -41.46 24.65
C PRO A 204 43.51 -42.41 25.59
N ALA A 205 43.87 -42.48 26.88
CA ALA A 205 43.18 -43.32 27.86
C ALA A 205 41.72 -42.88 28.08
N LEU A 206 41.41 -41.58 27.92
CA LEU A 206 40.07 -41.03 28.13
C LEU A 206 39.21 -41.07 26.85
N VAL A 207 39.83 -40.79 25.70
CA VAL A 207 39.11 -40.66 24.43
C VAL A 207 38.77 -42.02 23.81
N MET A 208 39.60 -43.04 24.06
CA MET A 208 39.39 -44.36 23.45
C MET A 208 38.13 -45.08 23.95
N PRO A 209 37.84 -45.15 25.27
CA PRO A 209 36.57 -45.67 25.76
C PRO A 209 35.36 -44.92 25.21
N LEU A 210 35.48 -43.60 25.01
CA LEU A 210 34.44 -42.78 24.39
C LEU A 210 34.21 -43.16 22.93
N ILE A 211 35.26 -43.31 22.12
CA ILE A 211 35.16 -43.73 20.71
C ILE A 211 34.52 -45.14 20.62
N ASP A 212 34.93 -46.05 21.49
CA ASP A 212 34.39 -47.42 21.50
C ASP A 212 32.92 -47.44 21.94
N HIS A 213 32.52 -46.58 22.89
CA HIS A 213 31.12 -46.37 23.23
C HIS A 213 30.31 -45.84 22.04
N LEU A 214 30.82 -44.84 21.30
CA LEU A 214 30.15 -44.32 20.10
C LEU A 214 30.01 -45.39 19.00
N ARG A 215 31.04 -46.24 18.82
CA ARG A 215 30.97 -47.39 17.90
C ARG A 215 29.91 -48.41 18.32
N ALA A 216 29.88 -48.76 19.61
CA ALA A 216 28.90 -49.69 20.15
C ALA A 216 27.47 -49.15 20.03
N ARG A 217 27.27 -47.86 20.35
CA ARG A 217 25.97 -47.18 20.26
C ARG A 217 25.42 -47.15 18.84
N ARG A 218 26.28 -47.09 17.83
CA ARG A 218 25.86 -47.18 16.42
C ARG A 218 25.33 -48.56 16.03
N CYS A 219 25.79 -49.62 16.69
CA CYS A 219 25.36 -50.99 16.46
C CYS A 219 24.25 -51.43 17.45
N GLU A 220 23.71 -50.50 18.23
CA GLU A 220 22.72 -50.79 19.27
C GLU A 220 21.40 -51.31 18.67
N PRO A 221 20.90 -52.49 19.09
CA PRO A 221 19.58 -52.96 18.70
C PRO A 221 18.49 -52.20 19.47
N ALA A 222 17.33 -51.98 18.84
CA ALA A 222 16.22 -51.27 19.45
C ALA A 222 15.77 -51.95 20.76
N GLY A 223 16.04 -51.30 21.90
CA GLY A 223 15.57 -51.73 23.22
C GLY A 223 16.65 -52.07 24.25
N SER A 224 17.95 -52.02 23.92
CA SER A 224 19.03 -52.25 24.90
C SER A 224 20.10 -51.13 24.86
N PRO A 225 20.00 -50.08 25.69
CA PRO A 225 20.96 -48.99 25.72
C PRO A 225 22.37 -49.48 26.03
N VAL A 226 23.35 -49.05 25.24
CA VAL A 226 24.77 -49.32 25.52
C VAL A 226 25.14 -48.65 26.85
N PRO A 227 25.79 -49.37 27.78
CA PRO A 227 26.21 -48.78 29.05
C PRO A 227 27.20 -47.62 28.82
N PRO A 228 27.19 -46.58 29.68
CA PRO A 228 28.10 -45.45 29.56
C PRO A 228 29.56 -45.91 29.67
N PRO A 229 30.50 -45.21 29.01
CA PRO A 229 31.91 -45.57 29.07
C PRO A 229 32.42 -45.48 30.52
N THR A 230 33.10 -46.53 30.98
CA THR A 230 33.83 -46.52 32.25
C THR A 230 35.22 -45.92 32.04
N PRO A 231 35.65 -44.95 32.87
CA PRO A 231 36.97 -44.33 32.80
C PRO A 231 38.11 -45.26 33.19
#